data_AF-A0AAV7H456-F1
#
_entry.id   AF-A0AAV7H456-F1
#
_cell.length_a   1.000
_cell.length_b   1.000
_cell.length_c   1.000
_cell.angle_alpha   90.00
_cell.angle_beta   90.00
_cell.angle_gamma   90.00
#
_symmetry.space_group_name_H-M   'P 1'
#
loop_
_entity.id
_entity.type
_entity.pdbx_description
1 polymer ?
#
loop_
_entity_poly.entity_id
_entity_poly.type
_entity_poly.pdbx_seq_one_letter_code
_entity_poly.pdbx_strand_id
1 'polypeptide(L)'
;MRAPSSTITAHTNSTCRIAQSGIHRSSTSLPSPSSTKLLKQTHATLLRSGEIHDAIIAGKLISNIANSHPSNLPYALTFLSHPTNIPINAFAWNSLIRGFAHSPFPENSISLYRRMLDEGFFPNNYTYPFLLKASSYLEDSRVGLSLHATIIRRGLDGMDPFIQTSLISFHAVLVSVETARQLFDESLVRDVTSWNALIKGYVACGQHMNAIYMFQAMQDCGPICGDEITMLSVVSACAHLGALEMGRWVHSYIARNRLVLSLNLGTALINMYAKCGEIDNAKALFWKMQEKDVRTWSVMINGLAIHGHAKEALVLFAEMQRFGVVPDSVTITALLIACSHGGMVERGRTIFSRMRMDYDIEPTIEHYGCIVGLLGRAGRLDEALALIRRSSLKPDIVLWGSLLVDCMVHKNIGMGEIVVKEILKLDPSNAGAHVFLSNMYATSGKWDVVQEVRNFMKEQMIHKPPGSSLIEVNGVVHEFLSGDSSHTQFDGIYKMLDEICRLVSLKGHKPLVGGVSFDINDEDREVCLSQHSEKLAVAFGLISTNPGSVIRIVKNLRICRDCHAVMKLVSEAFGRIIIVRDCNRFHHFSKGSCSCGDYW
;
A
#
# COMPACT_ATOMS: atom_id res chain seq x y z
N MET A 1 -12.56 51.37 44.73
CA MET A 1 -13.79 52.01 44.20
C MET A 1 -14.62 50.96 43.49
N ARG A 2 -15.93 50.94 43.80
CA ARG A 2 -17.04 50.19 43.18
C ARG A 2 -17.15 48.68 43.45
N ALA A 3 -18.00 48.37 44.43
CA ALA A 3 -19.04 47.32 44.36
C ALA A 3 -20.38 48.00 43.91
N PRO A 4 -21.54 47.33 43.72
CA PRO A 4 -21.83 45.92 44.02
C PRO A 4 -22.71 45.15 43.00
N SER A 5 -22.85 43.86 43.31
CA SER A 5 -23.82 42.84 42.93
C SER A 5 -25.30 43.23 43.01
N SER A 6 -26.15 42.61 42.17
CA SER A 6 -27.46 42.12 42.61
C SER A 6 -27.98 40.97 41.74
N THR A 7 -28.37 39.91 42.43
CA THR A 7 -29.14 38.73 42.02
C THR A 7 -30.64 39.07 42.06
N ILE A 8 -31.51 38.32 41.36
CA ILE A 8 -32.81 37.75 41.83
C ILE A 8 -33.79 37.43 40.68
N THR A 9 -33.99 36.10 40.51
CA THR A 9 -35.19 35.27 40.24
C THR A 9 -36.30 35.57 39.20
N ALA A 10 -36.73 34.45 38.61
CA ALA A 10 -37.92 34.19 37.80
C ALA A 10 -39.27 34.23 38.56
N HIS A 11 -40.38 34.52 37.85
CA HIS A 11 -41.55 33.62 37.69
C HIS A 11 -42.74 34.29 36.93
N THR A 12 -43.22 33.60 35.87
CA THR A 12 -44.63 33.35 35.42
C THR A 12 -45.72 34.45 35.48
N ASN A 13 -46.37 34.80 34.36
CA ASN A 13 -47.62 34.17 33.85
C ASN A 13 -48.33 34.98 32.71
N SER A 14 -48.72 34.24 31.67
CA SER A 14 -49.95 34.30 30.84
C SER A 14 -50.68 35.61 30.46
N THR A 15 -50.86 35.73 29.13
CA THR A 15 -52.06 36.14 28.35
C THR A 15 -52.53 37.60 28.34
N CYS A 16 -52.38 38.28 27.19
CA CYS A 16 -53.54 38.81 26.44
C CYS A 16 -53.19 39.07 24.97
N ARG A 17 -54.07 38.61 24.07
CA ARG A 17 -54.05 38.75 22.61
C ARG A 17 -54.37 40.18 22.20
N ILE A 18 -53.60 40.82 21.31
CA ILE A 18 -54.14 41.68 20.24
C ILE A 18 -53.30 41.48 18.98
N ALA A 19 -54.00 41.31 17.86
CA ALA A 19 -53.54 40.91 16.55
C ALA A 19 -52.63 41.94 15.85
N GLN A 20 -51.61 41.43 15.15
CA GLN A 20 -51.11 42.05 13.93
C GLN A 20 -50.91 40.96 12.86
N SER A 21 -51.80 41.01 11.90
CA SER A 21 -51.75 40.35 10.60
C SER A 21 -50.55 40.83 9.79
N GLY A 22 -49.86 39.92 9.10
CA GLY A 22 -49.15 40.24 7.87
C GLY A 22 -47.71 39.73 7.76
N ILE A 23 -47.55 38.70 6.92
CA ILE A 23 -46.33 38.36 6.17
C ILE A 23 -45.23 37.61 6.95
N HIS A 24 -45.43 36.30 7.14
CA HIS A 24 -44.33 35.35 7.35
C HIS A 24 -43.73 34.94 5.99
N ARG A 25 -42.49 35.36 5.69
CA ARG A 25 -41.61 34.62 4.76
C ARG A 25 -41.08 33.38 5.51
N SER A 26 -41.64 32.22 5.21
CA SER A 26 -41.16 30.94 5.73
C SER A 26 -39.87 30.51 5.03
N SER A 27 -38.79 30.41 5.79
CA SER A 27 -37.57 29.70 5.41
C SER A 27 -37.85 28.20 5.32
N THR A 28 -38.07 27.67 4.11
CA THR A 28 -38.22 26.24 3.88
C THR A 28 -36.85 25.56 3.74
N SER A 29 -36.39 24.92 4.82
CA SER A 29 -35.32 23.93 4.78
C SER A 29 -35.84 22.63 4.16
N LEU A 30 -35.34 22.25 2.99
CA LEU A 30 -35.63 20.95 2.37
C LEU A 30 -34.93 19.81 3.14
N PRO A 31 -35.63 18.73 3.55
CA PRO A 31 -35.01 17.57 4.20
C PRO A 31 -34.13 16.77 3.23
N SER A 32 -33.06 16.14 3.73
CA SER A 32 -32.12 15.32 2.94
C SER A 32 -32.74 13.94 2.58
N PRO A 33 -32.96 13.61 1.29
CA PRO A 33 -33.61 12.35 0.92
C PRO A 33 -32.58 11.25 0.63
N SER A 34 -32.74 10.07 1.22
CA SER A 34 -31.96 8.85 0.89
C SER A 34 -32.55 8.03 -0.26
N SER A 35 -33.74 8.35 -0.77
CA SER A 35 -34.42 7.60 -1.84
C SER A 35 -34.58 8.42 -3.12
N THR A 36 -34.15 7.83 -4.24
CA THR A 36 -34.31 8.37 -5.61
C THR A 36 -35.77 8.73 -5.95
N LYS A 37 -36.72 7.98 -5.38
CA LYS A 37 -38.16 8.20 -5.51
C LYS A 37 -38.58 9.53 -4.87
N LEU A 38 -38.06 9.82 -3.67
CA LEU A 38 -38.36 11.06 -2.96
C LEU A 38 -37.77 12.27 -3.69
N LEU A 39 -36.55 12.17 -4.22
CA LEU A 39 -35.94 13.22 -5.05
C LEU A 39 -36.77 13.54 -6.31
N LYS A 40 -37.30 12.51 -6.98
CA LYS A 40 -38.19 12.68 -8.14
C LYS A 40 -39.54 13.30 -7.75
N GLN A 41 -40.10 12.92 -6.60
CA GLN A 41 -41.34 13.52 -6.07
C GLN A 41 -41.15 15.00 -5.70
N THR A 42 -40.02 15.34 -5.08
CA THR A 42 -39.66 16.73 -4.79
C THR A 42 -39.52 17.54 -6.08
N HIS A 43 -38.84 17.00 -7.10
CA HIS A 43 -38.76 17.66 -8.42
C HIS A 43 -40.15 17.92 -9.03
N ALA A 44 -41.02 16.90 -9.07
CA ALA A 44 -42.37 17.03 -9.61
C ALA A 44 -43.23 18.04 -8.83
N THR A 45 -43.02 18.16 -7.52
CA THR A 45 -43.72 19.14 -6.68
C THR A 45 -43.24 20.56 -6.98
N LEU A 46 -41.93 20.76 -7.10
CA LEU A 46 -41.33 22.05 -7.46
C LEU A 46 -41.70 22.51 -8.88
N LEU A 47 -41.88 21.57 -9.81
CA LEU A 47 -42.41 21.86 -11.16
C LEU A 47 -43.87 22.35 -11.09
N ARG A 48 -44.70 21.74 -10.24
CA ARG A 48 -46.10 22.14 -10.07
C ARG A 48 -46.27 23.45 -9.31
N SER A 49 -45.40 23.73 -8.33
CA SER A 49 -45.42 24.99 -7.58
C SER A 49 -44.77 26.17 -8.34
N GLY A 50 -43.98 25.89 -9.38
CA GLY A 50 -43.21 26.89 -10.13
C GLY A 50 -41.93 27.34 -9.42
N GLU A 51 -41.68 26.87 -8.20
CA GLU A 51 -40.50 27.24 -7.40
C GLU A 51 -39.19 26.71 -7.99
N ILE A 52 -39.24 25.75 -8.92
CA ILE A 52 -38.06 25.24 -9.62
C ILE A 52 -37.36 26.30 -10.48
N HIS A 53 -38.02 27.42 -10.79
CA HIS A 53 -37.41 28.55 -11.49
C HIS A 53 -36.61 29.49 -10.58
N ASP A 54 -36.53 29.20 -9.27
CA ASP A 54 -35.56 29.83 -8.39
C ASP A 54 -34.22 29.08 -8.50
N ALA A 55 -33.16 29.80 -8.89
CA ALA A 55 -31.83 29.23 -9.13
C ALA A 55 -31.21 28.58 -7.88
N ILE A 56 -31.54 29.05 -6.67
CA ILE A 56 -31.05 28.49 -5.41
C ILE A 56 -31.78 27.18 -5.12
N ILE A 57 -33.10 27.14 -5.30
CA ILE A 57 -33.91 25.93 -5.09
C ILE A 57 -33.51 24.85 -6.10
N ALA A 58 -33.42 25.21 -7.39
CA ALA A 58 -32.95 24.34 -8.44
C ALA A 58 -31.54 23.80 -8.16
N GLY A 59 -30.60 24.68 -7.79
CA GLY A 59 -29.23 24.28 -7.46
C GLY A 59 -29.14 23.33 -6.26
N LYS A 60 -29.94 23.56 -5.20
CA LYS A 60 -30.01 22.65 -4.04
C LYS A 60 -30.58 21.28 -4.42
N LEU A 61 -31.63 21.24 -5.23
CA LEU A 61 -32.20 19.99 -5.72
C LEU A 61 -31.16 19.20 -6.54
N ILE A 62 -30.50 19.85 -7.51
CA ILE A 62 -29.46 19.24 -8.34
C ILE A 62 -28.33 18.70 -7.46
N SER A 63 -27.89 19.47 -6.46
CA SER A 63 -26.84 19.04 -5.52
C SER A 63 -27.24 17.81 -4.71
N ASN A 64 -28.47 17.78 -4.19
CA ASN A 64 -28.99 16.62 -3.45
C ASN A 64 -29.08 15.38 -4.35
N ILE A 65 -29.49 15.54 -5.61
CA ILE A 65 -29.54 14.43 -6.56
C ILE A 65 -28.11 13.94 -6.87
N ALA A 66 -27.22 14.84 -7.27
CA ALA A 66 -25.87 14.51 -7.71
C ALA A 66 -25.01 13.88 -6.61
N ASN A 67 -25.13 14.35 -5.37
CA ASN A 67 -24.32 13.89 -4.25
C ASN A 67 -24.95 12.72 -3.45
N SER A 68 -26.15 12.25 -3.83
CA SER A 68 -26.82 11.16 -3.10
C SER A 68 -26.31 9.76 -3.46
N HIS A 69 -26.22 9.45 -4.75
CA HIS A 69 -25.74 8.16 -5.24
C HIS A 69 -25.31 8.27 -6.72
N PRO A 70 -24.24 7.60 -7.17
CA PRO A 70 -23.77 7.68 -8.56
C PRO A 70 -24.84 7.33 -9.61
N SER A 71 -25.77 6.43 -9.29
CA SER A 71 -26.87 6.07 -10.20
C SER A 71 -27.85 7.22 -10.51
N ASN A 72 -27.83 8.29 -9.70
CA ASN A 72 -28.69 9.46 -9.88
C ASN A 72 -28.05 10.53 -10.77
N LEU A 73 -26.75 10.42 -11.07
CA LEU A 73 -26.03 11.39 -11.88
C LEU A 73 -26.62 11.55 -13.30
N PRO A 74 -27.04 10.48 -14.02
CA PRO A 74 -27.72 10.64 -15.30
C PRO A 74 -29.01 11.45 -15.19
N TYR A 75 -29.77 11.26 -14.10
CA TYR A 75 -30.98 12.06 -13.86
C TYR A 75 -30.64 13.52 -13.53
N ALA A 76 -29.59 13.77 -12.75
CA ALA A 76 -29.11 15.11 -12.46
C ALA A 76 -28.69 15.87 -13.74
N LEU A 77 -28.09 15.18 -14.71
CA LEU A 77 -27.72 15.77 -16.01
C LEU A 77 -28.93 16.24 -16.83
N THR A 78 -30.10 15.62 -16.67
CA THR A 78 -31.30 16.01 -17.43
C THR A 78 -31.79 17.43 -17.12
N PHE A 79 -31.37 17.99 -15.97
CA PHE A 79 -31.66 19.38 -15.62
C PHE A 79 -30.90 20.38 -16.50
N LEU A 80 -29.74 19.96 -17.04
CA LEU A 80 -28.97 20.77 -17.97
C LEU A 80 -29.56 20.79 -19.39
N SER A 81 -30.40 19.82 -19.74
CA SER A 81 -31.02 19.70 -21.07
C SER A 81 -32.54 19.89 -21.04
N HIS A 82 -33.09 20.32 -19.90
CA HIS A 82 -34.54 20.40 -19.73
C HIS A 82 -35.15 21.57 -20.52
N PRO A 83 -36.24 21.36 -21.26
CA PRO A 83 -36.86 22.38 -22.11
C PRO A 83 -37.54 23.53 -21.32
N THR A 84 -37.63 23.43 -19.99
CA THR A 84 -38.31 24.41 -19.13
C THR A 84 -37.43 25.59 -18.70
N ASN A 85 -36.21 25.74 -19.24
CA ASN A 85 -35.32 26.89 -18.96
C ASN A 85 -35.05 27.06 -17.45
N ILE A 86 -34.71 25.95 -16.76
CA ILE A 86 -34.38 25.95 -15.33
C ILE A 86 -33.06 26.71 -15.14
N PRO A 87 -33.01 27.74 -14.27
CA PRO A 87 -31.79 28.50 -14.08
C PRO A 87 -30.76 27.69 -13.30
N ILE A 88 -29.63 27.42 -13.94
CA ILE A 88 -28.50 26.70 -13.34
C ILE A 88 -27.49 27.74 -12.86
N ASN A 89 -27.04 27.61 -11.62
CA ASN A 89 -26.01 28.47 -11.05
C ASN A 89 -24.67 27.72 -10.91
N ALA A 90 -23.60 28.45 -10.58
CA ALA A 90 -22.27 27.85 -10.39
C ALA A 90 -22.25 26.74 -9.31
N PHE A 91 -23.12 26.83 -8.29
CA PHE A 91 -23.24 25.80 -7.25
C PHE A 91 -23.77 24.46 -7.80
N ALA A 92 -24.75 24.50 -8.71
CA ALA A 92 -25.28 23.33 -9.40
C ALA A 92 -24.21 22.67 -10.29
N TRP A 93 -23.48 23.47 -11.07
CA TRP A 93 -22.35 23.00 -11.88
C TRP A 93 -21.29 22.29 -11.03
N ASN A 94 -20.84 22.95 -9.96
CA ASN A 94 -19.84 22.39 -9.05
C ASN A 94 -20.33 21.10 -8.37
N SER A 95 -21.63 21.00 -8.07
CA SER A 95 -22.21 19.79 -7.49
C SER A 95 -22.23 18.63 -8.49
N LEU A 96 -22.54 18.88 -9.77
CA LEU A 96 -22.49 17.87 -10.82
C LEU A 96 -21.05 17.40 -11.07
N ILE A 97 -20.12 18.35 -11.24
CA ILE A 97 -18.68 18.06 -11.42
C ILE A 97 -18.16 17.22 -10.25
N ARG A 98 -18.49 17.60 -9.01
CA ARG A 98 -18.13 16.82 -7.81
C ARG A 98 -18.72 15.41 -7.85
N GLY A 99 -20.00 15.29 -8.17
CA GLY A 99 -20.69 13.99 -8.23
C GLY A 99 -20.04 13.04 -9.22
N PHE A 100 -19.74 13.52 -10.43
CA PHE A 100 -19.05 12.73 -11.45
C PHE A 100 -17.59 12.41 -11.09
N ALA A 101 -16.88 13.31 -10.42
CA ALA A 101 -15.50 13.07 -10.00
C ALA A 101 -15.37 11.94 -8.96
N HIS A 102 -16.45 11.61 -8.27
CA HIS A 102 -16.53 10.47 -7.33
C HIS A 102 -17.24 9.25 -7.93
N SER A 103 -17.62 9.32 -9.20
CA SER A 103 -18.33 8.25 -9.90
C SER A 103 -17.36 7.37 -10.70
N PRO A 104 -17.80 6.21 -11.20
CA PRO A 104 -17.04 5.42 -12.18
C PRO A 104 -16.80 6.12 -13.52
N PHE A 105 -17.37 7.31 -13.74
CA PHE A 105 -17.32 8.07 -14.98
C PHE A 105 -16.70 9.47 -14.78
N PRO A 106 -15.44 9.58 -14.31
CA PRO A 106 -14.80 10.85 -14.01
C PRO A 106 -14.63 11.77 -15.24
N GLU A 107 -14.62 11.22 -16.45
CA GLU A 107 -14.57 11.96 -17.72
C GLU A 107 -15.71 12.97 -17.89
N ASN A 108 -16.88 12.67 -17.33
CA ASN A 108 -18.03 13.56 -17.35
C ASN A 108 -17.75 14.85 -16.56
N SER A 109 -16.90 14.81 -15.54
CA SER A 109 -16.48 16.01 -14.79
C SER A 109 -15.75 17.00 -15.70
N ILE A 110 -14.88 16.49 -16.57
CA ILE A 110 -14.12 17.30 -17.53
C ILE A 110 -15.03 17.83 -18.64
N SER A 111 -15.96 17.00 -19.12
CA SER A 111 -16.97 17.41 -20.10
C SER A 111 -17.87 18.53 -19.56
N LEU A 112 -18.36 18.38 -18.33
CA LEU A 112 -19.16 19.39 -17.63
C LEU A 112 -18.39 20.69 -17.40
N TYR A 113 -17.10 20.62 -17.11
CA TYR A 113 -16.26 21.81 -17.01
C TYR A 113 -16.16 22.59 -18.32
N ARG A 114 -15.99 21.91 -19.46
CA ARG A 114 -15.98 22.56 -20.78
C ARG A 114 -17.32 23.23 -21.04
N ARG A 115 -18.42 22.50 -20.80
CA ARG A 115 -19.77 23.04 -20.98
C ARG A 115 -20.07 24.23 -20.06
N MET A 116 -19.61 24.19 -18.81
CA MET A 116 -19.72 25.31 -17.86
C MET A 116 -19.05 26.58 -18.41
N LEU A 117 -17.88 26.45 -19.05
CA LEU A 117 -17.18 27.55 -19.70
C LEU A 117 -17.93 28.07 -20.93
N ASP A 118 -18.46 27.17 -21.77
CA ASP A 118 -19.21 27.52 -22.98
C ASP A 118 -20.50 28.28 -22.65
N GLU A 119 -21.14 27.96 -21.52
CA GLU A 119 -22.32 28.67 -21.00
C GLU A 119 -21.96 29.95 -20.20
N GLY A 120 -20.68 30.35 -20.18
CA GLY A 120 -20.23 31.62 -19.60
C GLY A 120 -20.07 31.62 -18.07
N PHE A 121 -20.08 30.47 -17.41
CA PHE A 121 -19.85 30.38 -15.97
C PHE A 121 -18.35 30.32 -15.65
N PHE A 122 -17.96 30.96 -14.55
CA PHE A 122 -16.56 31.00 -14.10
C PHE A 122 -16.25 29.90 -13.09
N PRO A 123 -15.29 29.01 -13.38
CA PRO A 123 -14.76 28.06 -12.41
C PRO A 123 -14.15 28.75 -11.20
N ASN A 124 -14.30 28.14 -10.03
CA ASN A 124 -13.82 28.67 -8.75
C ASN A 124 -13.12 27.58 -7.90
N ASN A 125 -12.83 27.90 -6.65
CA ASN A 125 -12.19 27.00 -5.68
C ASN A 125 -13.00 25.74 -5.34
N TYR A 126 -14.29 25.68 -5.68
CA TYR A 126 -15.09 24.47 -5.58
C TYR A 126 -15.18 23.68 -6.89
N THR A 127 -14.57 24.16 -7.97
CA THR A 127 -14.54 23.50 -9.28
C THR A 127 -13.23 22.71 -9.47
N TYR A 128 -12.09 23.39 -9.37
CA TYR A 128 -10.78 22.82 -9.72
C TYR A 128 -10.37 21.58 -8.93
N PRO A 129 -10.58 21.51 -7.59
CA PRO A 129 -10.27 20.32 -6.79
C PRO A 129 -10.86 19.02 -7.33
N PHE A 130 -12.12 19.05 -7.76
CA PHE A 130 -12.79 17.88 -8.29
C PHE A 130 -12.36 17.55 -9.72
N LEU A 131 -11.96 18.55 -10.50
CA LEU A 131 -11.39 18.32 -11.83
C LEU A 131 -10.00 17.70 -11.75
N LEU A 132 -9.14 18.19 -10.85
CA LEU A 132 -7.83 17.59 -10.58
C LEU A 132 -7.99 16.15 -10.09
N LYS A 133 -8.94 15.90 -9.19
CA LYS A 133 -9.29 14.55 -8.74
C LYS A 133 -9.79 13.65 -9.88
N ALA A 134 -10.66 14.15 -10.74
CA ALA A 134 -11.10 13.43 -11.93
C ALA A 134 -9.93 13.11 -12.87
N SER A 135 -9.00 14.05 -13.08
CA SER A 135 -7.76 13.80 -13.84
C SER A 135 -6.89 12.73 -13.19
N SER A 136 -6.77 12.71 -11.85
CA SER A 136 -6.09 11.64 -11.11
C SER A 136 -6.70 10.27 -11.36
N TYR A 137 -8.04 10.15 -11.39
CA TYR A 137 -8.70 8.87 -11.69
C TYR A 137 -8.62 8.45 -13.16
N LEU A 138 -8.50 9.41 -14.07
CA LEU A 138 -8.32 9.14 -15.51
C LEU A 138 -6.87 8.81 -15.86
N GLU A 139 -5.94 8.95 -14.91
CA GLU A 139 -4.50 8.81 -15.12
C GLU A 139 -3.94 9.72 -16.25
N ASP A 140 -4.65 10.81 -16.60
CA ASP A 140 -4.23 11.76 -17.63
C ASP A 140 -3.60 13.01 -16.99
N SER A 141 -2.27 13.00 -16.93
CA SER A 141 -1.50 14.12 -16.39
C SER A 141 -1.63 15.40 -17.23
N ARG A 142 -1.92 15.31 -18.55
CA ARG A 142 -1.99 16.50 -19.42
C ARG A 142 -3.17 17.38 -19.08
N VAL A 143 -4.33 16.77 -18.82
CA VAL A 143 -5.53 17.51 -18.40
C VAL A 143 -5.28 18.20 -17.07
N GLY A 144 -4.72 17.49 -16.09
CA GLY A 144 -4.42 18.05 -14.78
C GLY A 144 -3.37 19.18 -14.83
N LEU A 145 -2.33 19.04 -15.65
CA LEU A 145 -1.33 20.10 -15.87
C LEU A 145 -1.93 21.34 -16.56
N SER A 146 -2.85 21.14 -17.52
CA SER A 146 -3.59 22.26 -18.14
C SER A 146 -4.49 22.99 -17.14
N LEU A 147 -5.14 22.25 -16.23
CA LEU A 147 -5.91 22.81 -15.13
C LEU A 147 -5.00 23.58 -14.15
N HIS A 148 -3.84 23.02 -13.79
CA HIS A 148 -2.86 23.69 -12.94
C HIS A 148 -2.38 25.02 -13.55
N ALA A 149 -2.02 25.04 -14.84
CA ALA A 149 -1.66 26.27 -15.54
C ALA A 149 -2.80 27.31 -15.57
N THR A 150 -4.05 26.85 -15.62
CA THR A 150 -5.23 27.72 -15.54
C THR A 150 -5.44 28.30 -14.14
N ILE A 151 -5.18 27.51 -13.09
CA ILE A 151 -5.23 27.96 -11.69
C ILE A 151 -4.20 29.08 -11.47
N ILE A 152 -2.94 28.88 -11.91
CA ILE A 152 -1.87 29.88 -11.80
C ILE A 152 -2.24 31.16 -12.55
N ARG A 153 -2.70 31.05 -13.82
CA ARG A 153 -3.10 32.21 -14.62
C ARG A 153 -4.21 33.05 -13.98
N ARG A 154 -5.05 32.41 -13.14
CA ARG A 154 -6.13 33.08 -12.40
C ARG A 154 -5.71 33.55 -11.00
N GLY A 155 -4.46 33.32 -10.58
CA GLY A 155 -3.95 33.67 -9.25
C GLY A 155 -4.62 32.89 -8.11
N LEU A 156 -5.12 31.69 -8.40
CA LEU A 156 -5.83 30.84 -7.44
C LEU A 156 -4.91 29.80 -6.76
N ASP A 157 -3.67 29.72 -7.19
CA ASP A 157 -2.66 28.79 -6.69
C ASP A 157 -2.24 29.15 -5.26
N GLY A 158 -2.01 30.42 -4.92
CA GLY A 158 -1.48 30.78 -3.59
C GLY A 158 -2.50 30.96 -2.46
N MET A 159 -3.79 31.13 -2.80
CA MET A 159 -4.77 31.76 -1.88
C MET A 159 -5.75 30.79 -1.23
N ASP A 160 -5.99 29.63 -1.83
CA ASP A 160 -7.04 28.69 -1.38
C ASP A 160 -6.42 27.34 -0.93
N PRO A 161 -6.54 26.98 0.38
CA PRO A 161 -5.97 25.73 0.91
C PRO A 161 -6.51 24.45 0.24
N PHE A 162 -7.74 24.50 -0.29
CA PHE A 162 -8.40 23.33 -0.90
C PHE A 162 -7.89 23.10 -2.32
N ILE A 163 -7.66 24.17 -3.10
CA ILE A 163 -6.94 24.09 -4.38
C ILE A 163 -5.52 23.58 -4.16
N GLN A 164 -4.80 24.14 -3.19
CA GLN A 164 -3.43 23.77 -2.87
C GLN A 164 -3.29 22.28 -2.53
N THR A 165 -4.11 21.79 -1.60
CA THR A 165 -4.15 20.36 -1.23
C THR A 165 -4.46 19.46 -2.42
N SER A 166 -5.37 19.90 -3.30
CA SER A 166 -5.72 19.15 -4.51
C SER A 166 -4.59 19.11 -5.54
N LEU A 167 -3.84 20.21 -5.69
CA LEU A 167 -2.65 20.26 -6.53
C LEU A 167 -1.55 19.34 -5.99
N ILE A 168 -1.25 19.41 -4.69
CA ILE A 168 -0.29 18.52 -4.02
C ILE A 168 -0.67 17.05 -4.27
N SER A 169 -1.94 16.69 -4.04
CA SER A 169 -2.42 15.33 -4.28
C SER A 169 -2.33 14.92 -5.75
N PHE A 170 -2.65 15.81 -6.70
CA PHE A 170 -2.56 15.51 -8.13
C PHE A 170 -1.12 15.25 -8.54
N HIS A 171 -0.20 16.15 -8.18
CA HIS A 171 1.22 16.02 -8.52
C HIS A 171 1.85 14.79 -7.89
N ALA A 172 1.53 14.52 -6.62
CA ALA A 172 2.07 13.36 -5.92
C ALA A 172 1.66 12.03 -6.55
N VAL A 173 0.47 11.96 -7.16
CA VAL A 173 -0.06 10.73 -7.77
C VAL A 173 0.35 10.58 -9.23
N LEU A 174 0.31 11.66 -10.03
CA LEU A 174 0.43 11.57 -11.50
C LEU A 174 1.67 12.21 -12.11
N VAL A 175 2.43 13.01 -11.37
CA VAL A 175 3.55 13.79 -11.93
C VAL A 175 4.86 13.45 -11.23
N SER A 176 5.01 13.91 -10.00
CA SER A 176 6.21 13.73 -9.18
C SER A 176 5.91 14.19 -7.76
N VAL A 177 6.34 13.39 -6.79
CA VAL A 177 6.20 13.72 -5.37
C VAL A 177 7.13 14.87 -4.98
N GLU A 178 8.22 15.09 -5.71
CA GLU A 178 9.12 16.22 -5.57
C GLU A 178 8.42 17.54 -5.94
N THR A 179 7.67 17.57 -7.05
CA THR A 179 6.83 18.72 -7.41
C THR A 179 5.72 18.94 -6.37
N ALA A 180 5.09 17.87 -5.88
CA ALA A 180 4.11 17.97 -4.81
C ALA A 180 4.72 18.55 -3.52
N ARG A 181 5.97 18.18 -3.21
CA ARG A 181 6.72 18.72 -2.08
C ARG A 181 7.03 20.20 -2.26
N GLN A 182 7.43 20.63 -3.46
CA GLN A 182 7.66 22.06 -3.75
C GLN A 182 6.38 22.88 -3.51
N LEU A 183 5.25 22.44 -4.06
CA LEU A 183 3.96 23.12 -3.86
C LEU A 183 3.56 23.16 -2.38
N PHE A 184 3.81 22.09 -1.64
CA PHE A 184 3.58 22.05 -0.20
C PHE A 184 4.48 23.03 0.57
N ASP A 185 5.76 23.13 0.20
CA ASP A 185 6.72 24.03 0.83
C ASP A 185 6.42 25.51 0.49
N GLU A 186 5.90 25.79 -0.70
CA GLU A 186 5.47 27.14 -1.12
C GLU A 186 4.10 27.55 -0.53
N SER A 187 3.35 26.59 0.02
CA SER A 187 2.02 26.85 0.56
C SER A 187 2.05 27.76 1.78
N LEU A 188 1.27 28.85 1.74
CA LEU A 188 1.13 29.82 2.84
C LEU A 188 0.45 29.24 4.08
N VAL A 189 -0.45 28.26 3.89
CA VAL A 189 -1.20 27.59 4.97
C VAL A 189 -1.09 26.10 4.77
N ARG A 190 -0.38 25.43 5.69
CA ARG A 190 -0.27 23.98 5.73
C ARG A 190 -1.20 23.45 6.82
N ASP A 191 -2.31 22.85 6.42
CA ASP A 191 -3.26 22.22 7.33
C ASP A 191 -3.09 20.70 7.33
N VAL A 192 -3.83 20.01 8.20
CA VAL A 192 -3.78 18.53 8.31
C VAL A 192 -4.03 17.87 6.95
N THR A 193 -4.86 18.47 6.08
CA THR A 193 -5.20 17.89 4.78
C THR A 193 -4.06 17.97 3.79
N SER A 194 -3.30 19.08 3.74
CA SER A 194 -2.13 19.20 2.87
C SER A 194 -0.97 18.32 3.33
N TRP A 195 -0.75 18.19 4.65
CA TRP A 195 0.19 17.21 5.22
C TRP A 195 -0.19 15.78 4.83
N ASN A 196 -1.47 15.43 5.00
CA ASN A 196 -1.98 14.09 4.65
C ASN A 196 -1.82 13.78 3.16
N ALA A 197 -2.08 14.76 2.28
CA ALA A 197 -1.90 14.60 0.85
C ALA A 197 -0.44 14.25 0.50
N LEU A 198 0.51 14.98 1.08
CA LEU A 198 1.94 14.76 0.83
C LEU A 198 2.45 13.45 1.44
N ILE A 199 2.10 13.15 2.69
CA ILE A 199 2.50 11.89 3.36
C ILE A 199 1.96 10.69 2.58
N LYS A 200 0.68 10.73 2.17
CA LYS A 200 0.07 9.68 1.35
C LYS A 200 0.74 9.57 -0.02
N GLY A 201 1.12 10.69 -0.61
CA GLY A 201 1.91 10.77 -1.84
C GLY A 201 3.22 9.99 -1.74
N TYR A 202 4.02 10.29 -0.71
CA TYR A 202 5.27 9.57 -0.47
C TYR A 202 5.06 8.06 -0.27
N VAL A 203 4.00 7.64 0.46
CA VAL A 203 3.66 6.22 0.61
C VAL A 203 3.32 5.57 -0.72
N ALA A 204 2.54 6.25 -1.57
CA ALA A 204 2.14 5.73 -2.88
C ALA A 204 3.34 5.57 -3.84
N CYS A 205 4.34 6.45 -3.75
CA CYS A 205 5.58 6.37 -4.53
C CYS A 205 6.63 5.40 -3.94
N GLY A 206 6.32 4.66 -2.87
CA GLY A 206 7.28 3.77 -2.21
C GLY A 206 8.36 4.46 -1.38
N GLN A 207 8.32 5.80 -1.27
CA GLN A 207 9.27 6.60 -0.49
C GLN A 207 8.85 6.64 0.99
N HIS A 208 8.79 5.47 1.63
CA HIS A 208 8.24 5.29 2.97
C HIS A 208 9.01 6.04 4.06
N MET A 209 10.34 6.18 3.93
CA MET A 209 11.15 6.96 4.89
C MET A 209 10.76 8.44 4.86
N ASN A 210 10.55 9.02 3.67
CA ASN A 210 10.11 10.40 3.52
C ASN A 210 8.71 10.63 4.09
N ALA A 211 7.80 9.64 3.98
CA ALA A 211 6.48 9.72 4.60
C ALA A 211 6.56 9.83 6.14
N ILE A 212 7.45 9.07 6.79
CA ILE A 212 7.67 9.15 8.24
C ILE A 212 8.36 10.46 8.62
N TYR A 213 9.35 10.89 7.85
CA TYR A 213 10.02 12.19 8.06
C TYR A 213 9.02 13.35 7.99
N MET A 214 8.11 13.36 7.00
CA MET A 214 7.07 14.39 6.91
C MET A 214 6.13 14.35 8.10
N PHE A 215 5.82 13.18 8.65
CA PHE A 215 5.04 13.10 9.87
C PHE A 215 5.80 13.62 11.10
N GLN A 216 7.12 13.38 11.21
CA GLN A 216 7.94 13.98 12.26
C GLN A 216 7.96 15.51 12.13
N ALA A 217 8.20 16.03 10.93
CA ALA A 217 8.17 17.46 10.64
C ALA A 217 6.81 18.10 10.94
N MET A 218 5.71 17.38 10.71
CA MET A 218 4.35 17.81 11.07
C MET A 218 4.23 18.03 12.60
N GLN A 219 4.82 17.15 13.42
CA GLN A 219 4.83 17.33 14.88
C GLN A 219 5.71 18.49 15.31
N ASP A 220 6.87 18.67 14.68
CA ASP A 220 7.81 19.74 15.02
C ASP A 220 7.24 21.14 14.70
N CYS A 221 6.26 21.23 13.79
CA CYS A 221 5.57 22.48 13.45
C CYS A 221 4.62 22.99 14.55
N GLY A 222 4.28 22.20 15.57
CA GLY A 222 3.53 22.65 16.75
C GLY A 222 2.02 22.31 16.74
N PRO A 223 1.11 23.22 16.33
CA PRO A 223 -0.32 23.07 16.63
C PRO A 223 -1.04 22.01 15.78
N ILE A 224 -0.36 21.42 14.80
CA ILE A 224 -0.97 20.50 13.83
C ILE A 224 -0.81 19.07 14.36
N CYS A 225 -1.91 18.46 14.76
CA CYS A 225 -1.94 17.06 15.17
C CYS A 225 -2.34 16.17 13.99
N GLY A 226 -1.67 15.02 13.86
CA GLY A 226 -2.06 14.00 12.89
C GLY A 226 -3.40 13.39 13.24
N ASP A 227 -4.24 13.18 12.24
CA ASP A 227 -5.54 12.53 12.37
C ASP A 227 -5.45 11.04 12.00
N GLU A 228 -6.59 10.35 11.94
CA GLU A 228 -6.65 8.93 11.54
C GLU A 228 -6.03 8.69 10.15
N ILE A 229 -6.23 9.62 9.20
CA ILE A 229 -5.70 9.51 7.84
C ILE A 229 -4.17 9.61 7.85
N THR A 230 -3.62 10.52 8.67
CA THR A 230 -2.19 10.60 8.92
C THR A 230 -1.67 9.27 9.47
N MET A 231 -2.31 8.75 10.53
CA MET A 231 -1.86 7.52 11.19
C MET A 231 -1.91 6.31 10.25
N LEU A 232 -2.96 6.15 9.45
CA LEU A 232 -3.07 5.05 8.48
C LEU A 232 -1.90 5.06 7.49
N SER A 233 -1.53 6.25 7.01
CA SER A 233 -0.43 6.42 6.05
C SER A 233 0.92 6.10 6.69
N VAL A 234 1.18 6.62 7.90
CA VAL A 234 2.45 6.41 8.61
C VAL A 234 2.60 4.96 9.09
N VAL A 235 1.54 4.35 9.63
CA VAL A 235 1.52 2.93 10.02
C VAL A 235 1.80 2.02 8.81
N SER A 236 1.24 2.35 7.65
CA SER A 236 1.54 1.66 6.40
C SER A 236 3.03 1.80 6.03
N ALA A 237 3.61 3.00 6.11
CA ALA A 237 5.03 3.22 5.86
C ALA A 237 5.93 2.39 6.80
N CYS A 238 5.64 2.38 8.10
CA CYS A 238 6.35 1.55 9.09
C CYS A 238 6.27 0.06 8.73
N ALA A 239 5.09 -0.43 8.33
CA ALA A 239 4.89 -1.81 7.92
C ALA A 239 5.73 -2.17 6.69
N HIS A 240 5.87 -1.28 5.71
CA HIS A 240 6.70 -1.51 4.52
C HIS A 240 8.19 -1.50 4.84
N LEU A 241 8.65 -0.60 5.70
CA LEU A 241 10.07 -0.53 6.12
C LEU A 241 10.46 -1.63 7.13
N GLY A 242 9.48 -2.23 7.82
CA GLY A 242 9.74 -3.08 8.98
C GLY A 242 10.25 -2.30 10.18
N ALA A 243 9.93 -1.00 10.25
CA ALA A 243 10.36 -0.08 11.32
C ALA A 243 9.44 -0.24 12.55
N LEU A 244 9.82 -1.14 13.44
CA LEU A 244 9.07 -1.51 14.64
C LEU A 244 9.08 -0.39 15.69
N GLU A 245 10.22 0.25 15.95
CA GLU A 245 10.34 1.30 16.97
C GLU A 245 9.50 2.51 16.56
N MET A 246 9.62 2.94 15.30
CA MET A 246 8.74 3.95 14.71
C MET A 246 7.26 3.52 14.79
N GLY A 247 6.93 2.28 14.46
CA GLY A 247 5.57 1.76 14.55
C GLY A 247 4.99 1.80 15.98
N ARG A 248 5.80 1.47 17.00
CA ARG A 248 5.44 1.58 18.42
C ARG A 248 5.28 3.04 18.85
N TRP A 249 6.12 3.94 18.34
CA TRP A 249 6.01 5.37 18.58
C TRP A 249 4.68 5.92 18.03
N VAL A 250 4.29 5.56 16.80
CA VAL A 250 2.99 5.92 16.20
C VAL A 250 1.82 5.34 16.99
N HIS A 251 1.88 4.06 17.40
CA HIS A 251 0.84 3.47 18.24
C HIS A 251 0.71 4.20 19.60
N SER A 252 1.84 4.61 20.18
CA SER A 252 1.86 5.42 21.40
C SER A 252 1.35 6.85 21.16
N TYR A 253 1.55 7.41 19.97
CA TYR A 253 1.00 8.71 19.56
C TYR A 253 -0.54 8.66 19.49
N ILE A 254 -1.10 7.61 18.88
CA ILE A 254 -2.55 7.37 18.81
C ILE A 254 -3.17 7.39 20.21
N ALA A 255 -2.57 6.67 21.15
CA ALA A 255 -3.03 6.62 22.53
C ALA A 255 -2.90 7.96 23.26
N ARG A 256 -1.75 8.64 23.13
CA ARG A 256 -1.49 9.94 23.79
C ARG A 256 -2.42 11.05 23.31
N ASN A 257 -2.74 11.07 22.02
CA ASN A 257 -3.64 12.06 21.42
C ASN A 257 -5.11 11.64 21.46
N ARG A 258 -5.43 10.52 22.13
CA ARG A 258 -6.81 10.00 22.27
C ARG A 258 -7.53 9.84 20.94
N LEU A 259 -6.79 9.47 19.89
CA LEU A 259 -7.39 9.15 18.60
C LEU A 259 -8.22 7.89 18.73
N VAL A 260 -9.42 7.89 18.14
CA VAL A 260 -10.30 6.73 18.15
C VAL A 260 -9.64 5.62 17.35
N LEU A 261 -9.45 4.46 17.99
CA LEU A 261 -8.95 3.27 17.31
C LEU A 261 -10.10 2.64 16.50
N SER A 262 -10.32 3.15 15.29
CA SER A 262 -11.29 2.60 14.36
C SER A 262 -10.92 1.17 13.95
N LEU A 263 -11.88 0.44 13.37
CA LEU A 263 -11.65 -0.87 12.76
C LEU A 263 -10.50 -0.83 11.72
N ASN A 264 -10.43 0.23 10.91
CA ASN A 264 -9.41 0.42 9.90
C ASN A 264 -8.03 0.64 10.52
N LEU A 265 -7.92 1.54 11.50
CA LEU A 265 -6.66 1.84 12.16
C LEU A 265 -6.15 0.66 13.00
N GLY A 266 -7.05 -0.05 13.69
CA GLY A 266 -6.74 -1.29 14.40
C GLY A 266 -6.20 -2.37 13.47
N THR A 267 -6.87 -2.60 12.33
CA THR A 267 -6.42 -3.55 11.30
C THR A 267 -5.06 -3.16 10.72
N ALA A 268 -4.82 -1.86 10.46
CA ALA A 268 -3.53 -1.37 9.97
C ALA A 268 -2.40 -1.60 10.99
N LEU A 269 -2.65 -1.38 12.29
CA LEU A 269 -1.68 -1.65 13.35
C LEU A 269 -1.36 -3.14 13.49
N ILE A 270 -2.35 -4.03 13.39
CA ILE A 270 -2.12 -5.50 13.36
C ILE A 270 -1.19 -5.86 12.20
N ASN A 271 -1.49 -5.35 11.00
CA ASN A 271 -0.64 -5.58 9.82
C ASN A 271 0.77 -5.05 10.02
N MET A 272 0.92 -3.86 10.62
CA MET A 272 2.23 -3.28 10.93
C MET A 272 3.02 -4.15 11.90
N TYR A 273 2.43 -4.56 13.04
CA TYR A 273 3.13 -5.42 13.99
C TYR A 273 3.55 -6.75 13.36
N ALA A 274 2.67 -7.39 12.59
CA ALA A 274 3.00 -8.61 11.87
C ALA A 274 4.15 -8.38 10.87
N LYS A 275 4.07 -7.33 10.03
CA LYS A 275 5.11 -7.00 9.05
C LYS A 275 6.41 -6.47 9.64
N CYS A 276 6.42 -6.02 10.91
CA CYS A 276 7.63 -5.64 11.64
C CYS A 276 8.21 -6.80 12.48
N GLY A 277 7.70 -8.03 12.32
CA GLY A 277 8.25 -9.23 12.95
C GLY A 277 7.75 -9.50 14.37
N GLU A 278 6.73 -8.76 14.85
CA GLU A 278 6.16 -8.87 16.20
C GLU A 278 4.76 -9.49 16.16
N ILE A 279 4.69 -10.75 15.72
CA ILE A 279 3.41 -11.46 15.51
C ILE A 279 2.58 -11.58 16.79
N ASP A 280 3.21 -11.67 17.96
CA ASP A 280 2.50 -11.79 19.23
C ASP A 280 1.79 -10.49 19.64
N ASN A 281 2.40 -9.33 19.36
CA ASN A 281 1.74 -8.04 19.55
C ASN A 281 0.57 -7.85 18.56
N ALA A 282 0.72 -8.34 17.33
CA ALA A 282 -0.37 -8.37 16.35
C ALA A 282 -1.55 -9.21 16.85
N LYS A 283 -1.29 -10.43 17.38
CA LYS A 283 -2.31 -11.30 17.99
C LYS A 283 -2.98 -10.65 19.19
N ALA A 284 -2.21 -10.05 20.10
CA ALA A 284 -2.75 -9.39 21.28
C ALA A 284 -3.70 -8.25 20.92
N LEU A 285 -3.33 -7.43 19.92
CA LEU A 285 -4.19 -6.36 19.42
C LEU A 285 -5.44 -6.91 18.72
N PHE A 286 -5.28 -7.95 17.88
CA PHE A 286 -6.39 -8.64 17.23
C PHE A 286 -7.43 -9.09 18.25
N TRP A 287 -7.04 -9.81 19.29
CA TRP A 287 -7.98 -10.29 20.31
C TRP A 287 -8.60 -9.17 21.15
N LYS A 288 -7.88 -8.05 21.35
CA LYS A 288 -8.39 -6.88 22.06
C LYS A 288 -9.48 -6.12 21.30
N MET A 289 -9.50 -6.17 19.97
CA MET A 289 -10.52 -5.48 19.16
C MET A 289 -11.91 -6.11 19.38
N GLN A 290 -12.93 -5.28 19.59
CA GLN A 290 -14.31 -5.76 19.78
C GLN A 290 -14.94 -6.19 18.47
N GLU A 291 -14.82 -5.35 17.44
CA GLU A 291 -15.31 -5.60 16.09
C GLU A 291 -14.16 -6.05 15.18
N LYS A 292 -14.45 -7.00 14.29
CA LYS A 292 -13.52 -7.54 13.29
C LYS A 292 -14.30 -7.84 12.03
N ASP A 293 -13.88 -7.27 10.90
CA ASP A 293 -14.43 -7.62 9.59
C ASP A 293 -13.54 -8.65 8.90
N VAL A 294 -13.96 -9.10 7.71
CA VAL A 294 -13.21 -10.03 6.86
C VAL A 294 -11.75 -9.58 6.69
N ARG A 295 -11.50 -8.28 6.52
CA ARG A 295 -10.15 -7.73 6.34
C ARG A 295 -9.30 -7.91 7.60
N THR A 296 -9.84 -7.66 8.78
CA THR A 296 -9.11 -7.87 10.06
C THR A 296 -8.69 -9.33 10.22
N TRP A 297 -9.58 -10.28 9.91
CA TRP A 297 -9.27 -11.71 9.94
C TRP A 297 -8.21 -12.09 8.89
N SER A 298 -8.36 -11.64 7.64
CA SER A 298 -7.40 -11.90 6.55
C SER A 298 -6.00 -11.39 6.88
N VAL A 299 -5.88 -10.18 7.46
CA VAL A 299 -4.59 -9.60 7.86
C VAL A 299 -3.89 -10.47 8.91
N MET A 300 -4.62 -10.95 9.92
CA MET A 300 -4.05 -11.79 10.97
C MET A 300 -3.66 -13.18 10.44
N ILE A 301 -4.52 -13.81 9.62
CA ILE A 301 -4.22 -15.09 8.95
C ILE A 301 -2.97 -14.95 8.07
N ASN A 302 -2.86 -13.87 7.29
CA ASN A 302 -1.69 -13.61 6.46
C ASN A 302 -0.43 -13.36 7.30
N GLY A 303 -0.54 -12.63 8.41
CA GLY A 303 0.55 -12.44 9.37
C GLY A 303 1.08 -13.78 9.88
N LEU A 304 0.20 -14.71 10.27
CA LEU A 304 0.60 -16.06 10.67
C LEU A 304 1.25 -16.83 9.51
N ALA A 305 0.71 -16.71 8.31
CA ALA A 305 1.20 -17.37 7.10
C ALA A 305 2.65 -16.97 6.79
N ILE A 306 2.95 -15.66 6.69
CA ILE A 306 4.30 -15.16 6.39
C ILE A 306 5.30 -15.44 7.51
N HIS A 307 4.85 -15.66 8.75
CA HIS A 307 5.70 -16.13 9.85
C HIS A 307 5.94 -17.65 9.83
N GLY A 308 5.28 -18.40 8.96
CA GLY A 308 5.37 -19.86 8.87
C GLY A 308 4.49 -20.61 9.88
N HIS A 309 3.57 -19.92 10.56
CA HIS A 309 2.68 -20.50 11.57
C HIS A 309 1.43 -21.11 10.91
N ALA A 310 1.65 -22.00 9.93
CA ALA A 310 0.61 -22.50 9.04
C ALA A 310 -0.58 -23.17 9.77
N LYS A 311 -0.28 -23.93 10.83
CA LYS A 311 -1.31 -24.60 11.64
C LYS A 311 -2.19 -23.59 12.37
N GLU A 312 -1.60 -22.55 12.95
CA GLU A 312 -2.34 -21.48 13.63
C GLU A 312 -3.20 -20.70 12.64
N ALA A 313 -2.70 -20.44 11.43
CA ALA A 313 -3.46 -19.76 10.38
C ALA A 313 -4.74 -20.55 10.00
N LEU A 314 -4.65 -21.88 9.90
CA LEU A 314 -5.80 -22.75 9.63
C LEU A 314 -6.78 -22.82 10.80
N VAL A 315 -6.29 -22.80 12.04
CA VAL A 315 -7.16 -22.73 13.24
C VAL A 315 -7.91 -21.40 13.26
N LEU A 316 -7.22 -20.28 13.03
CA LEU A 316 -7.82 -18.96 13.01
C LEU A 316 -8.86 -18.81 11.89
N PHE A 317 -8.64 -19.46 10.74
CA PHE A 317 -9.63 -19.54 9.67
C PHE A 317 -10.87 -20.34 10.08
N ALA A 318 -10.71 -21.48 10.77
CA ALA A 318 -11.86 -22.21 11.30
C ALA A 318 -12.64 -21.37 12.33
N GLU A 319 -11.96 -20.57 13.15
CA GLU A 319 -12.61 -19.62 14.05
C GLU A 319 -13.36 -18.53 13.30
N MET A 320 -12.76 -17.91 12.27
CA MET A 320 -13.41 -16.94 11.39
C MET A 320 -14.77 -17.45 10.87
N GLN A 321 -14.80 -18.70 10.39
CA GLN A 321 -16.02 -19.35 9.93
C GLN A 321 -17.04 -19.57 11.06
N ARG A 322 -16.60 -19.93 12.26
CA ARG A 322 -17.47 -20.09 13.44
C ARG A 322 -18.10 -18.77 13.89
N PHE A 323 -17.41 -17.65 13.69
CA PHE A 323 -17.96 -16.31 13.91
C PHE A 323 -18.89 -15.83 12.78
N GLY A 324 -19.13 -16.66 11.75
CA GLY A 324 -20.00 -16.32 10.63
C GLY A 324 -19.38 -15.33 9.64
N VAL A 325 -18.05 -15.12 9.71
CA VAL A 325 -17.35 -14.24 8.78
C VAL A 325 -16.96 -15.05 7.54
N VAL A 326 -17.52 -14.67 6.39
CA VAL A 326 -17.26 -15.33 5.12
C VAL A 326 -15.88 -14.90 4.59
N PRO A 327 -14.99 -15.84 4.22
CA PRO A 327 -13.71 -15.49 3.64
C PRO A 327 -13.83 -14.83 2.28
N ASP A 328 -12.87 -13.96 1.98
CA ASP A 328 -12.70 -13.33 0.67
C ASP A 328 -11.47 -13.88 -0.06
N SER A 329 -11.26 -13.40 -1.29
CA SER A 329 -10.08 -13.74 -2.11
C SER A 329 -8.76 -13.56 -1.33
N VAL A 330 -8.63 -12.50 -0.54
CA VAL A 330 -7.41 -12.23 0.22
C VAL A 330 -7.19 -13.27 1.32
N THR A 331 -8.27 -13.72 1.97
CA THR A 331 -8.24 -14.80 2.96
C THR A 331 -7.71 -16.09 2.36
N ILE A 332 -8.22 -16.47 1.17
CA ILE A 332 -7.80 -17.71 0.50
C ILE A 332 -6.34 -17.63 0.07
N THR A 333 -5.88 -16.51 -0.48
CA THR A 333 -4.45 -16.28 -0.76
C THR A 333 -3.59 -16.49 0.48
N ALA A 334 -3.95 -15.89 1.62
CA ALA A 334 -3.22 -16.04 2.88
C ALA A 334 -3.14 -17.51 3.35
N LEU A 335 -4.23 -18.28 3.21
CA LEU A 335 -4.28 -19.70 3.52
C LEU A 335 -3.38 -20.54 2.60
N LEU A 336 -3.35 -20.22 1.31
CA LEU A 336 -2.47 -20.90 0.36
C LEU A 336 -1.00 -20.59 0.67
N ILE A 337 -0.66 -19.35 1.02
CA ILE A 337 0.70 -18.97 1.50
C ILE A 337 1.06 -19.80 2.75
N ALA A 338 0.15 -19.90 3.72
CA ALA A 338 0.36 -20.71 4.92
C ALA A 338 0.63 -22.17 4.58
N CYS A 339 -0.18 -22.77 3.69
CA CYS A 339 0.02 -24.15 3.25
C CYS A 339 1.36 -24.31 2.51
N SER A 340 1.72 -23.33 1.68
CA SER A 340 2.94 -23.29 0.88
C SER A 340 4.19 -23.24 1.76
N HIS A 341 4.21 -22.40 2.80
CA HIS A 341 5.34 -22.34 3.75
C HIS A 341 5.34 -23.50 4.76
N GLY A 342 4.19 -24.12 5.02
CA GLY A 342 4.05 -25.29 5.89
C GLY A 342 4.18 -26.64 5.19
N GLY A 343 4.41 -26.67 3.86
CA GLY A 343 4.49 -27.90 3.06
C GLY A 343 3.19 -28.72 3.00
N MET A 344 2.03 -28.10 3.25
CA MET A 344 0.73 -28.78 3.35
C MET A 344 0.04 -28.93 1.99
N VAL A 345 0.65 -29.68 1.08
CA VAL A 345 0.22 -29.79 -0.34
C VAL A 345 -1.26 -30.15 -0.48
N GLU A 346 -1.71 -31.21 0.18
CA GLU A 346 -3.10 -31.69 0.04
C GLU A 346 -4.13 -30.73 0.65
N ARG A 347 -3.78 -30.03 1.73
CA ARG A 347 -4.64 -28.97 2.30
C ARG A 347 -4.75 -27.78 1.34
N GLY A 348 -3.63 -27.32 0.78
CA GLY A 348 -3.62 -26.23 -0.21
C GLY A 348 -4.44 -26.57 -1.46
N ARG A 349 -4.33 -27.81 -1.97
CA ARG A 349 -5.17 -28.30 -3.08
C ARG A 349 -6.65 -28.27 -2.74
N THR A 350 -7.01 -28.73 -1.55
CA THR A 350 -8.41 -28.76 -1.09
C THR A 350 -8.99 -27.35 -0.98
N ILE A 351 -8.23 -26.42 -0.41
CA ILE A 351 -8.66 -25.02 -0.29
C ILE A 351 -8.84 -24.40 -1.68
N PHE A 352 -7.87 -24.59 -2.58
CA PHE A 352 -7.92 -24.05 -3.94
C PHE A 352 -9.05 -24.64 -4.78
N SER A 353 -9.33 -25.95 -4.69
CA SER A 353 -10.40 -26.58 -5.47
C SER A 353 -11.80 -26.22 -4.97
N ARG A 354 -11.93 -25.99 -3.67
CA ARG A 354 -13.22 -25.70 -3.03
C ARG A 354 -13.57 -24.22 -2.99
N MET A 355 -12.64 -23.30 -3.25
CA MET A 355 -12.91 -21.85 -3.13
C MET A 355 -14.09 -21.35 -3.96
N ARG A 356 -14.30 -21.91 -5.17
CA ARG A 356 -15.45 -21.59 -6.01
C ARG A 356 -16.75 -22.20 -5.46
N MET A 357 -16.69 -23.44 -4.98
CA MET A 357 -17.88 -24.18 -4.52
C MET A 357 -18.38 -23.70 -3.16
N ASP A 358 -17.46 -23.43 -2.24
CA ASP A 358 -17.78 -23.12 -0.84
C ASP A 358 -18.01 -21.62 -0.62
N TYR A 359 -17.40 -20.74 -1.43
CA TYR A 359 -17.38 -19.30 -1.19
C TYR A 359 -17.68 -18.43 -2.41
N ASP A 360 -17.95 -19.03 -3.58
CA ASP A 360 -18.16 -18.29 -4.84
C ASP A 360 -16.98 -17.35 -5.22
N ILE A 361 -15.75 -17.76 -4.86
CA ILE A 361 -14.54 -17.00 -5.18
C ILE A 361 -13.91 -17.58 -6.44
N GLU A 362 -13.79 -16.75 -7.48
CA GLU A 362 -13.07 -17.12 -8.69
C GLU A 362 -11.54 -17.09 -8.45
N PRO A 363 -10.79 -18.14 -8.83
CA PRO A 363 -9.33 -18.13 -8.71
C PRO A 363 -8.69 -16.98 -9.50
N THR A 364 -7.97 -16.11 -8.79
CA THR A 364 -7.14 -15.04 -9.36
C THR A 364 -5.70 -15.51 -9.60
N ILE A 365 -4.91 -14.70 -10.31
CA ILE A 365 -3.50 -15.01 -10.61
C ILE A 365 -2.65 -15.21 -9.35
N GLU A 366 -2.97 -14.48 -8.28
CA GLU A 366 -2.31 -14.62 -6.97
C GLU A 366 -2.55 -16.00 -6.35
N HIS A 367 -3.78 -16.51 -6.45
CA HIS A 367 -4.10 -17.86 -5.96
C HIS A 367 -3.33 -18.91 -6.75
N TYR A 368 -3.29 -18.78 -8.09
CA TYR A 368 -2.49 -19.64 -8.96
C TYR A 368 -1.00 -19.58 -8.60
N GLY A 369 -0.44 -18.40 -8.35
CA GLY A 369 0.94 -18.22 -7.91
C GLY A 369 1.24 -18.97 -6.62
N CYS A 370 0.35 -18.87 -5.62
CA CYS A 370 0.53 -19.54 -4.33
C CYS A 370 0.50 -21.07 -4.44
N ILE A 371 -0.42 -21.63 -5.24
CA ILE A 371 -0.54 -23.08 -5.42
C ILE A 371 0.57 -23.63 -6.33
N VAL A 372 1.01 -22.88 -7.34
CA VAL A 372 2.19 -23.22 -8.16
C VAL A 372 3.43 -23.26 -7.28
N GLY A 373 3.68 -22.25 -6.45
CA GLY A 373 4.79 -22.27 -5.50
C GLY A 373 4.69 -23.36 -4.44
N LEU A 374 3.47 -23.77 -4.02
CA LEU A 374 3.28 -24.92 -3.12
C LEU A 374 3.69 -26.23 -3.80
N LEU A 375 3.24 -26.46 -5.03
CA LEU A 375 3.56 -27.65 -5.81
C LEU A 375 5.04 -27.69 -6.18
N GLY A 376 5.59 -26.54 -6.60
CA GLY A 376 6.98 -26.41 -7.01
C GLY A 376 7.93 -26.67 -5.85
N ARG A 377 7.71 -26.10 -4.66
CA ARG A 377 8.51 -26.42 -3.45
C ARG A 377 8.38 -27.86 -2.98
N ALA A 378 7.29 -28.54 -3.33
CA ALA A 378 7.12 -29.97 -3.09
C ALA A 378 7.75 -30.86 -4.17
N GLY A 379 8.43 -30.28 -5.18
CA GLY A 379 9.02 -31.01 -6.30
C GLY A 379 8.02 -31.48 -7.36
N ARG A 380 6.74 -31.11 -7.27
CA ARG A 380 5.67 -31.52 -8.20
C ARG A 380 5.60 -30.58 -9.41
N LEU A 381 6.73 -30.41 -10.09
CA LEU A 381 6.90 -29.41 -11.15
C LEU A 381 5.98 -29.63 -12.35
N ASP A 382 5.76 -30.88 -12.78
CA ASP A 382 4.89 -31.18 -13.91
C ASP A 382 3.43 -30.79 -13.65
N GLU A 383 2.98 -30.99 -12.41
CA GLU A 383 1.64 -30.58 -12.00
C GLU A 383 1.51 -29.06 -11.91
N ALA A 384 2.55 -28.38 -11.43
CA ALA A 384 2.60 -26.92 -11.42
C ALA A 384 2.54 -26.34 -12.84
N LEU A 385 3.29 -26.92 -13.79
CA LEU A 385 3.24 -26.52 -15.20
C LEU A 385 1.87 -26.80 -15.83
N ALA A 386 1.28 -27.97 -15.56
CA ALA A 386 -0.06 -28.30 -16.05
C ALA A 386 -1.12 -27.34 -15.49
N LEU A 387 -0.95 -26.88 -14.25
CA LEU A 387 -1.82 -25.91 -13.61
C LEU A 387 -1.75 -24.52 -14.26
N ILE A 388 -0.56 -24.05 -14.64
CA ILE A 388 -0.39 -22.80 -15.38
C ILE A 388 -1.02 -22.92 -16.77
N ARG A 389 -0.83 -24.04 -17.47
CA ARG A 389 -1.36 -24.24 -18.83
C ARG A 389 -2.89 -24.36 -18.87
N ARG A 390 -3.51 -24.91 -17.82
CA ARG A 390 -4.96 -25.07 -17.74
C ARG A 390 -5.67 -23.83 -17.20
N SER A 391 -4.95 -22.80 -16.75
CA SER A 391 -5.59 -21.62 -16.18
C SER A 391 -6.45 -20.93 -17.24
N SER A 392 -7.68 -20.58 -16.88
CA SER A 392 -8.54 -19.73 -17.70
C SER A 392 -8.01 -18.29 -17.80
N LEU A 393 -7.11 -17.92 -16.90
CA LEU A 393 -6.40 -16.63 -16.89
C LEU A 393 -5.15 -16.69 -17.76
N LYS A 394 -4.82 -15.57 -18.41
CA LYS A 394 -3.54 -15.39 -19.10
C LYS A 394 -2.42 -15.34 -18.06
N PRO A 395 -1.47 -16.29 -18.06
CA PRO A 395 -0.35 -16.27 -17.12
C PRO A 395 0.51 -15.02 -17.32
N ASP A 396 0.90 -14.40 -16.21
CA ASP A 396 1.80 -13.24 -16.19
C ASP A 396 3.24 -13.65 -15.82
N ILE A 397 4.14 -12.67 -15.83
CA ILE A 397 5.56 -12.86 -15.52
C ILE A 397 5.74 -13.41 -14.10
N VAL A 398 4.90 -12.99 -13.16
CA VAL A 398 5.00 -13.37 -11.74
C VAL A 398 4.65 -14.86 -11.57
N LEU A 399 3.58 -15.33 -12.20
CA LEU A 399 3.16 -16.73 -12.14
C LEU A 399 4.22 -17.67 -12.74
N TRP A 400 4.76 -17.33 -13.92
CA TRP A 400 5.87 -18.07 -14.51
C TRP A 400 7.14 -18.00 -13.67
N GLY A 401 7.43 -16.82 -13.11
CA GLY A 401 8.57 -16.59 -12.22
C GLY A 401 8.53 -17.48 -10.97
N SER A 402 7.35 -17.73 -10.40
CA SER A 402 7.20 -18.67 -9.28
C SER A 402 7.69 -20.07 -9.63
N LEU A 403 7.29 -20.61 -10.79
CA LEU A 403 7.74 -21.93 -11.23
C LEU A 403 9.23 -21.94 -11.60
N LEU A 404 9.75 -20.85 -12.17
CA LEU A 404 11.16 -20.74 -12.52
C LEU A 404 12.07 -20.92 -11.29
N VAL A 405 11.67 -20.34 -10.15
CA VAL A 405 12.41 -20.47 -8.89
C VAL A 405 12.46 -21.92 -8.42
N ASP A 406 11.34 -22.64 -8.51
CA ASP A 406 11.29 -24.04 -8.10
C ASP A 406 12.07 -24.96 -9.05
N CYS A 407 12.08 -24.66 -10.36
CA CYS A 407 12.95 -25.34 -11.33
C CYS A 407 14.44 -25.17 -10.97
N MET A 408 14.87 -24.00 -10.47
CA MET A 408 16.25 -23.80 -9.97
C MET A 408 16.53 -24.70 -8.77
N VAL A 409 15.62 -24.70 -7.79
CA VAL A 409 15.78 -25.45 -6.54
C VAL A 409 15.89 -26.95 -6.80
N HIS A 410 15.08 -27.47 -7.71
CA HIS A 410 15.03 -28.88 -8.08
C HIS A 410 15.97 -29.26 -9.25
N LYS A 411 16.75 -28.31 -9.77
CA LYS A 411 17.69 -28.50 -10.89
C LYS A 411 17.02 -29.08 -12.16
N ASN A 412 15.76 -28.74 -12.41
CA ASN A 412 15.03 -29.19 -13.61
C ASN A 412 15.26 -28.21 -14.78
N ILE A 413 16.35 -28.44 -15.51
CA ILE A 413 16.80 -27.59 -16.62
C ILE A 413 15.77 -27.54 -17.75
N GLY A 414 15.24 -28.69 -18.17
CA GLY A 414 14.32 -28.78 -19.31
C GLY A 414 13.03 -27.99 -19.09
N MET A 415 12.45 -28.05 -17.89
CA MET A 415 11.29 -27.23 -17.56
C MET A 415 11.66 -25.75 -17.41
N GLY A 416 12.82 -25.44 -16.83
CA GLY A 416 13.33 -24.07 -16.73
C GLY A 416 13.41 -23.37 -18.09
N GLU A 417 13.90 -24.05 -19.13
CA GLU A 417 13.95 -23.49 -20.50
C GLU A 417 12.57 -23.15 -21.06
N ILE A 418 11.56 -24.01 -20.81
CA ILE A 418 10.18 -23.76 -21.22
C ILE A 418 9.66 -22.50 -20.52
N VAL A 419 9.84 -22.42 -19.20
CA VAL A 419 9.35 -21.30 -18.39
C VAL A 419 10.00 -19.98 -18.81
N VAL A 420 11.31 -19.96 -19.04
CA VAL A 420 11.99 -18.74 -19.51
C VAL A 420 11.49 -18.30 -20.88
N LYS A 421 11.29 -19.22 -21.82
CA LYS A 421 10.75 -18.87 -23.14
C LYS A 421 9.39 -18.19 -23.01
N GLU A 422 8.54 -18.62 -22.08
CA GLU A 422 7.25 -17.96 -21.83
C GLU A 422 7.41 -16.58 -21.17
N ILE A 423 8.34 -16.43 -20.21
CA ILE A 423 8.63 -15.11 -19.59
C ILE A 423 9.14 -14.12 -20.65
N LEU A 424 10.10 -14.51 -21.48
CA LEU A 424 10.70 -13.63 -22.49
C LEU A 424 9.74 -13.28 -23.63
N LYS A 425 8.69 -14.09 -23.88
CA LYS A 425 7.59 -13.71 -24.78
C LYS A 425 6.74 -12.59 -24.20
N LEU A 426 6.57 -12.54 -22.88
CA LEU A 426 5.79 -11.51 -22.19
C LEU A 426 6.61 -10.23 -21.97
N ASP A 427 7.89 -10.40 -21.62
CA ASP A 427 8.85 -9.32 -21.36
C ASP A 427 10.25 -9.73 -21.86
N PRO A 428 10.63 -9.32 -23.08
CA PRO A 428 11.95 -9.61 -23.64
C PRO A 428 13.11 -9.04 -22.81
N SER A 429 12.85 -8.01 -22.02
CA SER A 429 13.86 -7.31 -21.20
C SER A 429 13.94 -7.86 -19.77
N ASN A 430 13.30 -9.00 -19.49
CA ASN A 430 13.24 -9.54 -18.14
C ASN A 430 14.63 -9.99 -17.63
N ALA A 431 15.24 -9.19 -16.75
CA ALA A 431 16.57 -9.47 -16.21
C ALA A 431 16.66 -10.83 -15.49
N GLY A 432 15.62 -11.22 -14.75
CA GLY A 432 15.60 -12.47 -13.99
C GLY A 432 15.67 -13.71 -14.91
N ALA A 433 14.94 -13.68 -16.02
CA ALA A 433 14.93 -14.76 -17.01
C ALA A 433 16.28 -14.91 -17.73
N HIS A 434 16.91 -13.79 -18.13
CA HIS A 434 18.25 -13.82 -18.75
C HIS A 434 19.33 -14.30 -17.78
N VAL A 435 19.30 -13.84 -16.53
CA VAL A 435 20.22 -14.32 -15.48
C VAL A 435 20.04 -15.82 -15.25
N PHE A 436 18.80 -16.33 -15.26
CA PHE A 436 18.55 -17.75 -15.18
C PHE A 436 19.18 -18.52 -16.35
N LEU A 437 18.96 -18.10 -17.60
CA LEU A 437 19.55 -18.76 -18.78
C LEU A 437 21.06 -18.78 -18.69
N SER A 438 21.67 -17.65 -18.32
CA SER A 438 23.11 -17.52 -18.14
C SER A 438 23.62 -18.52 -17.10
N ASN A 439 22.98 -18.60 -15.93
CA ASN A 439 23.38 -19.55 -14.86
C ASN A 439 23.18 -21.01 -15.27
N MET A 440 22.08 -21.30 -15.95
CA MET A 440 21.74 -22.65 -16.43
C MET A 440 22.74 -23.15 -17.48
N TYR A 441 23.06 -22.33 -18.48
CA TYR A 441 24.07 -22.70 -19.49
C TYR A 441 25.47 -22.80 -18.90
N ALA A 442 25.81 -21.97 -17.90
CA ALA A 442 27.06 -22.10 -17.15
C ALA A 442 27.15 -23.46 -16.44
N THR A 443 26.08 -23.93 -15.77
CA THR A 443 26.07 -25.26 -15.15
C THR A 443 26.16 -26.42 -16.15
N SER A 444 25.80 -26.17 -17.42
CA SER A 444 25.89 -27.15 -18.50
C SER A 444 27.19 -27.02 -19.33
N GLY A 445 28.12 -26.14 -18.95
CA GLY A 445 29.39 -25.92 -19.63
C GLY A 445 29.29 -25.21 -20.99
N LYS A 446 28.14 -24.64 -21.36
CA LYS A 446 27.90 -23.95 -22.65
C LYS A 446 28.27 -22.47 -22.56
N TRP A 447 29.57 -22.19 -22.42
CA TRP A 447 30.08 -20.85 -22.11
C TRP A 447 29.94 -19.83 -23.24
N ASP A 448 29.94 -20.30 -24.49
CA ASP A 448 29.60 -19.53 -25.68
C ASP A 448 28.22 -18.86 -25.53
N VAL A 449 27.20 -19.66 -25.20
CA VAL A 449 25.83 -19.17 -25.01
C VAL A 449 25.71 -18.29 -23.77
N VAL A 450 26.47 -18.58 -22.71
CA VAL A 450 26.54 -17.71 -21.51
C VAL A 450 27.02 -16.31 -21.89
N GLN A 451 28.06 -16.22 -22.71
CA GLN A 451 28.61 -14.94 -23.15
C GLN A 451 27.63 -14.19 -24.05
N GLU A 452 26.96 -14.88 -24.97
CA GLU A 452 25.92 -14.30 -25.82
C GLU A 452 24.79 -13.67 -24.98
N VAL A 453 24.24 -14.39 -24.01
CA VAL A 453 23.17 -13.88 -23.13
C VAL A 453 23.65 -12.65 -22.34
N ARG A 454 24.88 -12.67 -21.83
CA ARG A 454 25.43 -11.54 -21.07
C ARG A 454 25.72 -10.32 -21.93
N ASN A 455 26.20 -10.51 -23.16
CA ASN A 455 26.40 -9.43 -24.12
C ASN A 455 25.06 -8.81 -24.49
N PHE A 456 24.04 -9.63 -24.77
CA PHE A 456 22.68 -9.15 -25.02
C PHE A 456 22.14 -8.30 -23.86
N MET A 457 22.31 -8.75 -22.61
CA MET A 457 21.91 -7.96 -21.45
C MET A 457 22.62 -6.60 -21.37
N LYS A 458 23.92 -6.54 -21.69
CA LYS A 458 24.69 -5.28 -21.71
C LYS A 458 24.21 -4.35 -22.82
N GLU A 459 24.02 -4.87 -24.03
CA GLU A 459 23.57 -4.11 -25.20
C GLU A 459 22.17 -3.52 -25.01
N GLN A 460 21.27 -4.26 -24.37
CA GLN A 460 19.90 -3.82 -24.09
C GLN A 460 19.76 -3.03 -22.77
N MET A 461 20.88 -2.75 -22.07
CA MET A 461 20.90 -2.08 -20.75
C MET A 461 19.98 -2.76 -19.73
N ILE A 462 19.90 -4.09 -19.76
CA ILE A 462 19.08 -4.87 -18.83
C ILE A 462 19.86 -5.03 -17.53
N HIS A 463 19.43 -4.30 -16.50
CA HIS A 463 20.03 -4.36 -15.17
C HIS A 463 19.14 -5.14 -14.19
N LYS A 464 19.77 -5.97 -13.37
CA LYS A 464 19.09 -6.60 -12.23
C LYS A 464 18.87 -5.55 -11.14
N PRO A 465 17.68 -5.43 -10.54
CA PRO A 465 17.48 -4.56 -9.39
C PRO A 465 18.43 -4.94 -8.26
N PRO A 466 19.12 -3.97 -7.63
CA PRO A 466 20.06 -4.26 -6.57
C PRO A 466 19.32 -4.87 -5.37
N GLY A 467 19.94 -5.85 -4.74
CA GLY A 467 19.45 -6.35 -3.45
C GLY A 467 19.75 -5.30 -2.38
N SER A 468 18.71 -4.88 -1.64
CA SER A 468 18.84 -3.94 -0.53
C SER A 468 18.27 -4.53 0.75
N SER A 469 18.96 -4.27 1.86
CA SER A 469 18.55 -4.69 3.20
C SER A 469 18.37 -3.47 4.10
N LEU A 470 17.22 -3.39 4.76
CA LEU A 470 16.89 -2.34 5.71
C LEU A 470 17.03 -2.87 7.14
N ILE A 471 17.52 -2.04 8.04
CA ILE A 471 17.58 -2.30 9.48
C ILE A 471 17.25 -1.02 10.24
N GLU A 472 16.40 -1.13 11.26
CA GLU A 472 16.07 -0.02 12.16
C GLU A 472 16.93 -0.12 13.42
N VAL A 473 17.63 0.98 13.75
CA VAL A 473 18.39 1.12 15.00
C VAL A 473 18.17 2.52 15.55
N ASN A 474 17.78 2.61 16.84
CA ASN A 474 17.54 3.88 17.54
C ASN A 474 16.56 4.81 16.81
N GLY A 475 15.47 4.24 16.26
CA GLY A 475 14.46 4.99 15.53
C GLY A 475 14.92 5.57 14.18
N VAL A 476 16.01 5.05 13.60
CA VAL A 476 16.48 5.40 12.25
C VAL A 476 16.56 4.14 11.40
N VAL A 477 16.04 4.21 10.18
CA VAL A 477 16.13 3.12 9.20
C VAL A 477 17.37 3.32 8.35
N HIS A 478 18.23 2.32 8.31
CA HIS A 478 19.45 2.28 7.52
C HIS A 478 19.26 1.31 6.37
N GLU A 479 19.56 1.75 5.14
CA GLU A 479 19.58 0.90 3.95
C GLU A 479 21.01 0.53 3.59
N PHE A 480 21.21 -0.73 3.24
CA PHE A 480 22.48 -1.25 2.74
C PHE A 480 22.27 -1.87 1.36
N LEU A 481 23.11 -1.49 0.41
CA LEU A 481 23.27 -2.18 -0.86
C LEU A 481 24.43 -3.17 -0.79
N SER A 482 24.52 -4.12 -1.74
CA SER A 482 25.69 -4.99 -1.82
C SER A 482 26.95 -4.17 -2.12
N GLY A 483 28.01 -4.36 -1.33
CA GLY A 483 29.26 -3.61 -1.44
C GLY A 483 29.17 -2.13 -1.03
N ASP A 484 28.13 -1.75 -0.28
CA ASP A 484 27.87 -0.37 0.10
C ASP A 484 28.93 0.19 1.05
N SER A 485 29.52 1.32 0.66
CA SER A 485 30.50 2.09 1.43
C SER A 485 30.04 3.48 1.83
N SER A 486 28.77 3.83 1.58
CA SER A 486 28.22 5.15 1.85
C SER A 486 27.91 5.41 3.33
N HIS A 487 27.79 4.35 4.13
CA HIS A 487 27.40 4.47 5.53
C HIS A 487 28.50 5.11 6.40
N THR A 488 28.14 6.02 7.30
CA THR A 488 29.09 6.76 8.16
C THR A 488 29.95 5.86 9.06
N GLN A 489 29.43 4.69 9.43
CA GLN A 489 30.13 3.66 10.24
C GLN A 489 30.76 2.53 9.40
N PHE A 490 30.98 2.74 8.10
CA PHE A 490 31.52 1.75 7.17
C PHE A 490 32.70 0.93 7.73
N ASP A 491 33.73 1.60 8.28
CA ASP A 491 34.93 0.93 8.81
C ASP A 491 34.60 -0.07 9.92
N GLY A 492 33.65 0.27 10.80
CA GLY A 492 33.22 -0.62 11.88
C GLY A 492 32.39 -1.80 11.36
N ILE A 493 31.54 -1.55 10.36
CA ILE A 493 30.71 -2.57 9.73
C ILE A 493 31.59 -3.60 9.03
N TYR A 494 32.59 -3.17 8.26
CA TYR A 494 33.48 -4.06 7.53
C TYR A 494 34.40 -4.85 8.46
N LYS A 495 34.91 -4.25 9.54
CA LYS A 495 35.63 -5.00 10.58
C LYS A 495 34.78 -6.09 11.23
N MET A 496 33.51 -5.80 11.50
CA MET A 496 32.58 -6.82 12.02
C MET A 496 32.25 -7.87 10.97
N LEU A 497 32.13 -7.48 9.70
CA LEU A 497 31.91 -8.40 8.59
C LEU A 497 33.08 -9.38 8.43
N ASP A 498 34.32 -8.90 8.55
CA ASP A 498 35.53 -9.73 8.53
C ASP A 498 35.52 -10.74 9.70
N GLU A 499 35.12 -10.30 10.90
CA GLU A 499 35.00 -11.19 12.05
C GLU A 499 33.91 -12.25 11.85
N ILE A 500 32.75 -11.86 11.28
CA ILE A 500 31.70 -12.81 10.88
C ILE A 500 32.27 -13.83 9.89
N CYS A 501 32.98 -13.38 8.85
CA CYS A 501 33.56 -14.26 7.84
C CYS A 501 34.57 -15.23 8.46
N ARG A 502 35.44 -14.75 9.35
CA ARG A 502 36.39 -15.58 10.08
C ARG A 502 35.71 -16.66 10.93
N LEU A 503 34.66 -16.29 11.66
CA LEU A 503 33.87 -17.22 12.50
C LEU A 503 33.14 -18.27 11.67
N VAL A 504 32.54 -17.85 10.56
CA VAL A 504 31.83 -18.73 9.63
C VAL A 504 32.79 -19.74 9.00
N SER A 505 33.98 -19.31 8.58
CA SER A 505 35.04 -20.17 8.06
C SER A 505 35.56 -21.17 9.09
N LEU A 506 35.73 -20.76 10.36
CA LEU A 506 36.14 -21.66 11.45
C LEU A 506 35.12 -22.78 11.71
N LYS A 507 33.83 -22.52 11.45
CA LYS A 507 32.76 -23.53 11.54
C LYS A 507 32.63 -24.39 10.27
N GLY A 508 33.55 -24.26 9.32
CA GLY A 508 33.61 -25.09 8.11
C GLY A 508 32.60 -24.72 7.03
N HIS A 509 31.92 -23.56 7.14
CA HIS A 509 31.04 -23.07 6.09
C HIS A 509 31.88 -22.56 4.92
N LYS A 510 31.62 -23.09 3.73
CA LYS A 510 32.19 -22.59 2.47
C LYS A 510 31.13 -21.79 1.74
N PRO A 511 31.44 -20.57 1.26
CA PRO A 511 30.52 -19.79 0.44
C PRO A 511 29.97 -20.64 -0.72
N LEU A 512 28.66 -20.61 -0.93
CA LEU A 512 28.05 -21.32 -2.05
C LEU A 512 28.35 -20.55 -3.36
N VAL A 513 29.42 -20.93 -4.06
CA VAL A 513 29.94 -20.26 -5.27
C VAL A 513 29.08 -20.47 -6.54
N GLY A 514 27.93 -21.16 -6.42
CA GLY A 514 27.05 -21.46 -7.55
C GLY A 514 26.30 -20.22 -8.06
N GLY A 515 26.93 -19.43 -8.95
CA GLY A 515 26.25 -18.37 -9.71
C GLY A 515 27.00 -17.04 -9.89
N VAL A 516 28.26 -16.90 -9.49
CA VAL A 516 29.05 -15.67 -9.71
C VAL A 516 29.97 -15.83 -10.93
N SER A 517 30.08 -14.77 -11.75
CA SER A 517 30.87 -14.68 -12.98
C SER A 517 32.26 -15.33 -12.89
N PHE A 518 32.69 -16.07 -13.92
CA PHE A 518 34.07 -16.60 -14.05
C PHE A 518 35.10 -15.56 -14.53
N ASP A 519 34.68 -14.31 -14.78
CA ASP A 519 35.61 -13.18 -15.01
C ASP A 519 36.18 -12.60 -13.71
N ILE A 520 35.89 -13.22 -12.57
CA ILE A 520 36.24 -12.77 -11.24
C ILE A 520 36.97 -13.95 -10.58
N ASN A 521 38.22 -13.75 -10.14
CA ASN A 521 38.99 -14.80 -9.47
C ASN A 521 38.23 -15.33 -8.25
N ASP A 522 38.51 -16.56 -7.82
CA ASP A 522 37.80 -17.16 -6.67
C ASP A 522 37.91 -16.32 -5.38
N GLU A 523 39.01 -15.58 -5.22
CA GLU A 523 39.19 -14.58 -4.14
C GLU A 523 38.20 -13.40 -4.28
N ASP A 524 38.08 -12.81 -5.48
CA ASP A 524 37.18 -11.68 -5.74
C ASP A 524 35.70 -12.11 -5.68
N ARG A 525 35.39 -13.40 -5.89
CA ARG A 525 34.06 -14.00 -5.74
C ARG A 525 33.66 -14.17 -4.29
N GLU A 526 34.59 -14.61 -3.44
CA GLU A 526 34.38 -14.68 -1.99
C GLU A 526 34.17 -13.28 -1.39
N VAL A 527 34.88 -12.27 -1.89
CA VAL A 527 34.68 -10.85 -1.54
C VAL A 527 33.29 -10.35 -1.98
N CYS A 528 32.82 -10.71 -3.17
CA CYS A 528 31.46 -10.34 -3.62
C CYS A 528 30.35 -10.98 -2.76
N LEU A 529 30.54 -12.25 -2.36
CA LEU A 529 29.57 -12.98 -1.53
C LEU A 529 29.62 -12.54 -0.06
N SER A 530 30.77 -12.08 0.45
CA SER A 530 30.88 -11.53 1.81
C SER A 530 30.14 -10.20 1.94
N GLN A 531 30.09 -9.39 0.88
CA GLN A 531 29.51 -8.05 0.88
C GLN A 531 28.01 -7.98 0.51
N HIS A 532 27.26 -9.07 0.67
CA HIS A 532 25.81 -9.02 0.50
C HIS A 532 25.16 -8.06 1.51
N SER A 533 24.16 -7.29 1.05
CA SER A 533 23.43 -6.31 1.88
C SER A 533 22.94 -6.88 3.23
N GLU A 534 22.54 -8.14 3.27
CA GLU A 534 22.06 -8.82 4.48
C GLU A 534 23.17 -8.95 5.52
N LYS A 535 24.39 -9.25 5.06
CA LYS A 535 25.57 -9.42 5.91
C LYS A 535 26.05 -8.07 6.45
N LEU A 536 25.99 -7.03 5.63
CA LEU A 536 26.24 -5.65 6.06
C LEU A 536 25.22 -5.21 7.12
N ALA A 537 23.93 -5.46 6.88
CA ALA A 537 22.87 -5.11 7.82
C ALA A 537 23.01 -5.84 9.17
N VAL A 538 23.35 -7.14 9.18
CA VAL A 538 23.58 -7.86 10.45
C VAL A 538 24.86 -7.43 11.15
N ALA A 539 25.93 -7.14 10.40
CA ALA A 539 27.18 -6.60 10.97
C ALA A 539 26.93 -5.24 11.64
N PHE A 540 26.20 -4.35 10.96
CA PHE A 540 25.74 -3.09 11.54
C PHE A 540 24.87 -3.32 12.79
N GLY A 541 23.91 -4.24 12.71
CA GLY A 541 23.07 -4.60 13.86
C GLY A 541 23.89 -5.07 15.07
N LEU A 542 24.96 -5.85 14.84
CA LEU A 542 25.83 -6.35 15.92
C LEU A 542 26.65 -5.25 16.59
N ILE A 543 27.18 -4.29 15.84
CA ILE A 543 27.99 -3.20 16.41
C ILE A 543 27.15 -2.09 17.05
N SER A 544 25.92 -1.89 16.57
CA SER A 544 25.09 -0.74 16.95
C SER A 544 24.05 -1.06 18.03
N THR A 545 23.92 -2.32 18.46
CA THR A 545 22.90 -2.72 19.44
C THR A 545 23.47 -3.58 20.58
N ASN A 546 22.85 -3.46 21.76
CA ASN A 546 23.29 -4.17 22.96
C ASN A 546 23.23 -5.71 22.79
N PRO A 547 24.16 -6.46 23.42
CA PRO A 547 24.10 -7.92 23.46
C PRO A 547 22.72 -8.42 23.91
N GLY A 548 22.24 -9.48 23.27
CA GLY A 548 20.92 -10.08 23.54
C GLY A 548 19.72 -9.38 22.89
N SER A 549 19.88 -8.19 22.31
CA SER A 549 18.78 -7.54 21.57
C SER A 549 18.47 -8.26 20.24
N VAL A 550 17.23 -8.15 19.76
CA VAL A 550 16.80 -8.79 18.51
C VAL A 550 17.21 -7.92 17.33
N ILE A 551 17.91 -8.49 16.34
CA ILE A 551 18.26 -7.81 15.09
C ILE A 551 17.14 -8.07 14.07
N ARG A 552 16.53 -7.02 13.52
CA ARG A 552 15.45 -7.13 12.53
C ARG A 552 15.91 -6.55 11.20
N ILE A 553 15.85 -7.36 10.15
CA ILE A 553 16.29 -6.99 8.79
C ILE A 553 15.14 -7.22 7.83
N VAL A 554 14.89 -6.25 6.95
CA VAL A 554 13.98 -6.40 5.82
C VAL A 554 14.79 -6.48 4.54
N LYS A 555 14.57 -7.51 3.75
CA LYS A 555 15.17 -7.71 2.43
C LYS A 555 14.12 -7.49 1.34
N ASN A 556 14.47 -6.71 0.32
CA ASN A 556 13.59 -6.47 -0.84
C ASN A 556 13.41 -7.69 -1.77
N LEU A 557 14.38 -8.61 -1.76
CA LEU A 557 14.41 -9.86 -2.52
C LEU A 557 14.31 -11.07 -1.58
N ARG A 558 14.19 -12.26 -2.16
CA ARG A 558 14.32 -13.51 -1.41
C ARG A 558 15.76 -13.67 -0.90
N ILE A 559 15.94 -14.04 0.37
CA ILE A 559 17.27 -14.26 0.95
C ILE A 559 17.99 -15.38 0.17
N CYS A 560 19.30 -15.25 -0.09
CA CYS A 560 20.03 -16.32 -0.78
C CYS A 560 20.42 -17.45 0.20
N ARG A 561 20.72 -18.64 -0.33
CA ARG A 561 21.09 -19.81 0.50
C ARG A 561 22.32 -19.55 1.37
N ASP A 562 23.30 -18.81 0.85
CA ASP A 562 24.51 -18.46 1.59
C ASP A 562 24.19 -17.52 2.76
N CYS A 563 23.49 -16.40 2.52
CA CYS A 563 23.07 -15.49 3.59
C CYS A 563 22.21 -16.20 4.62
N HIS A 564 21.28 -17.07 4.22
CA HIS A 564 20.46 -17.86 5.15
C HIS A 564 21.32 -18.76 6.06
N ALA A 565 22.33 -19.44 5.50
CA ALA A 565 23.26 -20.26 6.27
C ALA A 565 24.13 -19.42 7.22
N VAL A 566 24.64 -18.28 6.74
CA VAL A 566 25.42 -17.34 7.55
C VAL A 566 24.60 -16.79 8.72
N MET A 567 23.33 -16.40 8.50
CA MET A 567 22.47 -15.92 9.59
C MET A 567 22.25 -16.97 10.68
N LYS A 568 22.15 -18.26 10.34
CA LYS A 568 22.12 -19.35 11.33
C LYS A 568 23.40 -19.33 12.17
N LEU A 569 24.57 -19.33 11.54
CA LEU A 569 25.86 -19.36 12.23
C LEU A 569 26.10 -18.11 13.09
N VAL A 570 25.72 -16.93 12.60
CA VAL A 570 25.81 -15.67 13.34
C VAL A 570 24.88 -15.69 14.57
N SER A 571 23.64 -16.17 14.42
CA SER A 571 22.71 -16.28 15.55
C SER A 571 23.26 -17.16 16.69
N GLU A 572 23.99 -18.22 16.33
CA GLU A 572 24.62 -19.13 17.28
C GLU A 572 25.86 -18.51 17.91
N ALA A 573 26.77 -17.97 17.09
CA ALA A 573 28.07 -17.47 17.54
C ALA A 573 27.95 -16.24 18.45
N PHE A 574 27.03 -15.34 18.13
CA PHE A 574 26.84 -14.09 18.89
C PHE A 574 25.69 -14.17 19.91
N GLY A 575 24.99 -15.30 20.00
CA GLY A 575 23.86 -15.47 20.91
C GLY A 575 22.72 -14.49 20.65
N ARG A 576 22.48 -14.14 19.38
CA ARG A 576 21.46 -13.16 18.96
C ARG A 576 20.28 -13.85 18.31
N ILE A 577 19.08 -13.31 18.52
CA ILE A 577 17.93 -13.61 17.67
C ILE A 577 17.98 -12.65 16.49
N ILE A 578 17.97 -13.20 15.27
CA ILE A 578 17.96 -12.42 14.04
C ILE A 578 16.66 -12.75 13.31
N ILE A 579 15.88 -11.73 12.98
CA ILE A 579 14.64 -11.86 12.23
C ILE A 579 14.86 -11.23 10.87
N VAL A 580 14.79 -12.01 9.81
CA VAL A 580 14.88 -11.51 8.44
C VAL A 580 13.54 -11.67 7.75
N ARG A 581 12.92 -10.57 7.34
CA ARG A 581 11.76 -10.57 6.45
C ARG A 581 12.24 -10.45 5.02
N ASP A 582 12.09 -11.51 4.23
CA ASP A 582 12.31 -11.43 2.79
C ASP A 582 11.00 -11.12 2.05
N CYS A 583 11.03 -11.11 0.72
CA CYS A 583 9.84 -10.82 -0.09
C CYS A 583 8.70 -11.85 0.05
N ASN A 584 8.94 -13.01 0.67
CA ASN A 584 8.00 -14.14 0.75
C ASN A 584 7.58 -14.50 2.18
N ARG A 585 8.49 -14.39 3.15
CA ARG A 585 8.29 -14.83 4.54
C ARG A 585 9.26 -14.19 5.52
N PHE A 586 9.03 -14.48 6.80
CA PHE A 586 10.00 -14.31 7.85
C PHE A 586 10.85 -15.57 8.06
N HIS A 587 12.10 -15.32 8.36
CA HIS A 587 13.09 -16.27 8.84
C HIS A 587 13.50 -15.83 10.25
N HIS A 588 13.21 -16.65 11.25
CA HIS A 588 13.61 -16.39 12.63
C HIS A 588 14.80 -17.27 12.96
N PHE A 589 15.98 -16.66 13.01
CA PHE A 589 17.24 -17.34 13.31
C PHE A 589 17.51 -17.26 14.81
N SER A 590 17.71 -18.42 15.42
CA SER A 590 18.06 -18.55 16.82
C SER A 590 18.87 -19.81 17.05
N LYS A 591 19.98 -19.69 17.79
CA LYS A 591 20.83 -20.81 18.22
C LYS A 591 21.22 -21.74 17.06
N GLY A 592 21.58 -21.19 15.90
CA GLY A 592 22.03 -21.99 14.75
C GLY A 592 20.91 -22.59 13.89
N SER A 593 19.64 -22.33 14.23
CA SER A 593 18.47 -22.83 13.51
C SER A 593 17.64 -21.70 12.92
N CYS A 594 16.80 -22.01 11.93
CA CYS A 594 15.83 -21.08 11.37
C CYS A 594 14.41 -21.67 11.49
N SER A 595 13.42 -20.84 11.79
CA SER A 595 12.01 -21.24 11.87
C SER A 595 11.42 -21.83 10.58
N CYS A 596 12.08 -21.64 9.42
CA CYS A 596 11.66 -22.26 8.17
C CYS A 596 12.03 -23.74 8.05
N GLY A 597 12.90 -24.28 8.92
CA GLY A 597 13.38 -25.66 8.84
C GLY A 597 14.12 -25.99 7.54
N ASP A 598 14.73 -24.98 6.91
CA ASP A 598 15.34 -25.06 5.57
C ASP A 598 14.36 -25.44 4.43
N TYR A 599 13.05 -25.37 4.69
CA TYR A 599 11.98 -25.47 3.72
C TYR A 599 11.41 -24.09 3.40
N TRP A 600 11.92 -23.45 2.34
CA TRP A 600 11.50 -22.11 1.94
C TRP A 600 11.59 -21.92 0.44
#